data_AF-A0A561CU39-F1
#
_entry.id   AF-A0A561CU39-F1
#
_cell.length_a   1.000
_cell.length_b   1.000
_cell.length_c   1.000
_cell.angle_alpha   90.00
_cell.angle_beta   90.00
_cell.angle_gamma   90.00
#
_symmetry.space_group_name_H-M   'P 1'
#
loop_
_entity.id
_entity.type
_entity.pdbx_description
1 polymer ?
#
loop_
_entity_poly.entity_id
_entity_poly.type
_entity_poly.pdbx_seq_one_letter_code
_entity_poly.pdbx_strand_id
1 'polypeptide(L)'
;MNVGIAGALLAIMNSATEYGFGAVISSLPGFTIARDGISKLFVNPLLNGAVTTNVLSAISGSASAGIAISLGIMADKYIELANQFGIPLEVMHRVISMASGGMDTLPHNGAVITLLAITGLTHKQSYRDIFAVTIIKTIAAFFIIGVYLVTGLV
;
A
#
# COMPACT_ATOMS: atom_id res chain seq x y z
N MET A 1 0.73 12.87 30.72
CA MET A 1 1.71 12.23 29.84
C MET A 1 1.51 10.71 29.67
N ASN A 2 0.74 10.02 30.52
CA ASN A 2 0.70 8.54 30.50
C ASN A 2 -0.29 7.88 29.53
N VAL A 3 -1.43 8.51 29.21
CA VAL A 3 -2.48 7.88 28.37
C VAL A 3 -2.10 7.87 26.89
N GLY A 4 -1.51 8.97 26.39
CA GLY A 4 -1.08 9.07 24.98
C GLY A 4 0.07 8.14 24.62
N ILE A 5 1.04 7.97 25.54
CA ILE A 5 2.15 7.02 25.35
C ILE A 5 1.63 5.58 25.33
N ALA A 6 0.71 5.22 26.24
CA ALA A 6 0.12 3.89 26.28
C ALA A 6 -0.68 3.57 25.01
N GLY A 7 -1.47 4.52 24.50
CA GLY A 7 -2.22 4.35 23.24
C GLY A 7 -1.32 4.26 22.00
N ALA A 8 -0.25 5.06 21.93
CA ALA A 8 0.71 5.03 20.83
C ALA A 8 1.53 3.73 20.81
N LEU A 9 1.80 3.12 21.97
CA LEU A 9 2.60 1.90 22.05
C LEU A 9 1.95 0.74 21.29
N LEU A 10 0.63 0.53 21.43
CA LEU A 10 -0.09 -0.50 20.69
C LEU A 10 -0.03 -0.27 19.17
N ALA A 11 -0.24 0.97 18.72
CA ALA A 11 -0.17 1.33 17.31
C ALA A 11 1.24 1.12 16.70
N ILE A 12 2.28 1.49 17.45
CA ILE A 12 3.67 1.30 17.04
C ILE A 12 4.03 -0.19 16.98
N MET A 13 3.62 -1.00 17.97
CA MET A 13 3.90 -2.45 17.98
C MET A 13 3.21 -3.19 16.84
N ASN A 14 1.97 -2.80 16.51
CA ASN A 14 1.26 -3.34 15.34
C ASN A 14 2.03 -3.02 14.05
N SER A 15 2.41 -1.74 13.87
CA SER A 15 3.19 -1.32 12.70
C SER A 15 4.54 -2.04 12.62
N ALA A 16 5.29 -2.11 13.73
CA ALA A 16 6.60 -2.77 13.75
C ALA A 16 6.51 -4.27 13.40
N THR A 17 5.46 -4.95 13.87
CA THR A 17 5.23 -6.36 13.59
C THR A 17 4.88 -6.60 12.11
N GLU A 18 4.05 -5.72 11.52
CA GLU A 18 3.73 -5.76 10.08
C GLU A 18 4.97 -5.56 9.21
N TYR A 19 5.85 -4.62 9.57
CA TYR A 19 7.12 -4.42 8.88
C TYR A 19 8.02 -5.65 8.99
N GLY A 20 8.15 -6.24 10.18
CA GLY A 20 8.91 -7.47 10.38
C GLY A 20 8.37 -8.64 9.57
N PHE A 21 7.04 -8.84 9.58
CA PHE A 21 6.37 -9.85 8.76
C PHE A 21 6.62 -9.62 7.27
N GLY A 22 6.42 -8.40 6.79
CA GLY A 22 6.66 -8.04 5.39
C GLY A 22 8.11 -8.26 4.96
N ALA A 23 9.09 -7.97 5.83
CA ALA A 23 10.49 -8.23 5.57
C ALA A 23 10.78 -9.74 5.41
N VAL A 24 10.23 -10.58 6.29
CA VAL A 24 10.35 -12.04 6.16
C VAL A 24 9.69 -12.52 4.87
N ILE A 25 8.46 -12.09 4.59
CA ILE A 25 7.76 -12.48 3.35
C ILE A 25 8.54 -12.07 2.10
N SER A 26 9.15 -10.89 2.09
CA SER A 26 9.97 -10.41 0.96
C SER A 26 11.19 -11.29 0.67
N SER A 27 11.66 -12.07 1.66
CA SER A 27 12.79 -13.00 1.50
C SER A 27 12.39 -14.36 0.94
N LEU A 28 11.08 -14.68 0.86
CA LEU A 28 10.62 -15.98 0.37
C LEU A 28 10.67 -16.05 -1.18
N PRO A 29 11.03 -17.21 -1.76
CA PRO A 29 11.04 -17.39 -3.23
C PRO A 29 9.70 -17.11 -3.91
N GLY A 30 8.59 -17.42 -3.24
CA GLY A 30 7.24 -17.15 -3.75
C GLY A 30 6.96 -15.66 -3.94
N PHE A 31 7.60 -14.80 -3.13
CA PHE A 31 7.49 -13.35 -3.27
C PHE A 31 8.12 -12.86 -4.57
N THR A 32 9.31 -13.36 -4.92
CA THR A 32 9.99 -13.03 -6.18
C THR A 32 9.14 -13.42 -7.39
N ILE A 33 8.48 -14.59 -7.34
CA ILE A 33 7.58 -15.03 -8.42
C ILE A 33 6.37 -14.09 -8.56
N ALA A 34 5.74 -13.73 -7.43
CA ALA A 34 4.61 -12.80 -7.44
C ALA A 34 5.03 -11.41 -7.97
N ARG A 35 6.15 -10.88 -7.49
CA ARG A 35 6.74 -9.61 -7.95
C ARG A 35 7.02 -9.65 -9.44
N ASP A 36 7.71 -10.67 -9.92
CA ASP A 36 8.12 -10.78 -11.33
C ASP A 36 6.90 -10.92 -12.25
N GLY A 37 5.89 -11.67 -11.80
CA GLY A 37 4.59 -11.78 -12.47
C GLY A 37 3.91 -10.42 -12.62
N ILE A 38 3.77 -9.66 -11.53
CA ILE A 38 3.10 -8.35 -11.55
C ILE A 38 3.91 -7.32 -12.35
N SER A 39 5.24 -7.35 -12.21
CA SER A 39 6.12 -6.37 -12.85
C SER A 39 6.09 -6.42 -14.39
N LYS A 40 5.59 -7.51 -14.98
CA LYS A 40 5.45 -7.73 -16.43
C LYS A 40 4.04 -7.43 -16.95
N LEU A 41 3.05 -7.25 -16.07
CA LEU A 41 1.64 -7.04 -16.49
C LEU A 41 1.39 -5.65 -17.07
N PHE A 42 2.13 -4.64 -16.61
CA PHE A 42 1.86 -3.24 -16.97
C PHE A 42 3.11 -2.55 -17.51
N VAL A 43 2.98 -2.00 -18.72
CA VAL A 43 4.03 -1.19 -19.38
C VAL A 43 4.11 0.21 -18.76
N ASN A 44 2.97 0.78 -18.37
CA ASN A 44 2.93 2.10 -17.75
C ASN A 44 3.45 2.04 -16.30
N PRO A 45 4.50 2.80 -15.92
CA PRO A 45 5.10 2.72 -14.60
C PRO A 45 4.16 3.14 -13.47
N LEU A 46 3.24 4.08 -13.69
CA LEU A 46 2.27 4.50 -12.66
C LEU A 46 1.28 3.38 -12.33
N LEU A 47 0.78 2.69 -13.36
CA LEU A 47 -0.11 1.54 -13.17
C LEU A 47 0.65 0.36 -12.55
N ASN A 48 1.87 0.10 -13.02
CA ASN A 48 2.72 -0.96 -12.48
C ASN A 48 3.02 -0.73 -10.99
N GLY A 49 3.42 0.50 -10.64
CA GLY A 49 3.65 0.92 -9.26
C GLY A 49 2.40 0.81 -8.40
N ALA A 50 1.27 1.34 -8.87
CA ALA A 50 0.03 1.31 -8.12
C ALA A 50 -0.45 -0.12 -7.81
N VAL A 51 -0.47 -1.00 -8.83
CA VAL A 51 -0.92 -2.39 -8.64
C VAL A 51 0.08 -3.17 -7.79
N THR A 52 1.38 -3.03 -8.05
CA THR A 52 2.42 -3.71 -7.28
C THR A 52 2.33 -3.31 -5.81
N THR A 53 2.34 -2.00 -5.50
CA THR A 53 2.26 -1.55 -4.11
C THR A 53 0.97 -2.01 -3.44
N ASN A 54 -0.18 -1.99 -4.12
CA ASN A 54 -1.44 -2.43 -3.53
C ASN A 54 -1.44 -3.94 -3.20
N VAL A 55 -0.89 -4.78 -4.09
CA VAL A 55 -0.73 -6.21 -3.82
C VAL A 55 0.28 -6.46 -2.71
N LEU A 56 1.39 -5.73 -2.69
CA LEU A 56 2.41 -5.89 -1.65
C LEU A 56 1.90 -5.43 -0.27
N SER A 57 1.11 -4.36 -0.22
CA SER A 57 0.40 -3.94 0.99
C SER A 57 -0.63 -4.96 1.46
N ALA A 58 -1.30 -5.65 0.53
CA ALA A 58 -2.21 -6.75 0.89
C ALA A 58 -1.47 -7.90 1.58
N ILE A 59 -0.31 -8.25 1.04
CA ILE A 59 0.54 -9.31 1.59
C ILE A 59 1.11 -8.89 2.94
N SER A 60 1.64 -7.68 3.08
CA SER A 60 2.24 -7.20 4.34
C SER A 60 1.19 -6.89 5.42
N GLY A 61 -0.06 -6.64 5.05
CA GLY A 61 -1.12 -6.18 5.95
C GLY A 61 -1.02 -4.69 6.32
N SER A 62 -0.12 -3.94 5.68
CA SER A 62 0.15 -2.55 6.05
C SER A 62 0.56 -1.70 4.86
N ALA A 63 -0.07 -0.54 4.72
CA ALA A 63 0.21 0.40 3.63
C ALA A 63 1.66 0.89 3.64
N SER A 64 2.17 1.28 4.81
CA SER A 64 3.53 1.80 4.96
C SER A 64 4.60 0.72 4.75
N ALA A 65 4.35 -0.50 5.24
CA ALA A 65 5.22 -1.64 4.95
C ALA A 65 5.19 -2.02 3.46
N GLY A 66 4.01 -1.97 2.82
CA GLY A 66 3.86 -2.26 1.39
C GLY A 66 4.63 -1.28 0.51
N ILE A 67 4.62 0.01 0.85
CA ILE A 67 5.48 1.03 0.20
C ILE A 67 6.95 0.69 0.42
N ALA A 68 7.37 0.40 1.65
CA ALA A 68 8.77 0.12 1.97
C ALA A 68 9.32 -1.08 1.20
N ILE A 69 8.53 -2.15 1.07
CA ILE A 69 8.91 -3.34 0.28
C ILE A 69 8.90 -3.00 -1.22
N SER A 70 7.85 -2.34 -1.71
CA SER A 70 7.70 -1.97 -3.12
C SER A 70 8.86 -1.10 -3.59
N LEU A 71 9.15 -0.02 -2.86
CA LEU A 71 10.24 0.90 -3.19
C LEU A 71 11.60 0.28 -2.89
N GLY A 72 11.75 -0.47 -1.79
CA GLY A 72 13.02 -1.13 -1.45
C GLY A 72 13.50 -2.11 -2.52
N ILE A 73 12.59 -2.68 -3.31
CA ILE A 73 12.91 -3.68 -4.32
C ILE A 73 12.81 -3.13 -5.76
N MET A 74 11.95 -2.13 -6.02
CA MET A 74 11.65 -1.66 -7.37
C MET A 74 11.97 -0.18 -7.63
N ALA A 75 12.53 0.55 -6.66
CA ALA A 75 12.86 1.97 -6.83
C ALA A 75 13.71 2.23 -8.08
N ASP A 76 14.81 1.49 -8.28
CA ASP A 76 15.71 1.71 -9.42
C ASP A 76 14.99 1.52 -10.76
N LYS A 77 14.18 0.45 -10.88
CA LYS A 77 13.37 0.18 -12.07
C LYS A 77 12.33 1.28 -12.30
N TYR A 78 11.69 1.78 -11.24
CA TYR A 78 10.72 2.86 -11.37
C TYR A 78 11.37 4.19 -11.71
N ILE A 79 12.58 4.47 -11.22
CA ILE A 79 13.35 5.66 -11.62
C ILE A 79 13.72 5.58 -13.09
N GLU A 80 14.21 4.43 -13.55
CA GLU A 80 14.54 4.20 -14.96
C GLU A 80 13.30 4.40 -15.85
N LEU A 81 12.18 3.76 -15.52
CA LEU A 81 10.94 3.89 -16.27
C LEU A 81 10.37 5.31 -16.19
N ALA A 82 10.42 5.97 -15.04
CA ALA A 82 9.95 7.35 -14.90
C ALA A 82 10.76 8.29 -15.80
N ASN A 83 12.09 8.13 -15.85
CA ASN A 83 12.94 8.90 -16.75
C ASN A 83 12.65 8.60 -18.23
N GLN A 84 12.41 7.34 -18.61
CA GLN A 84 12.06 6.95 -19.97
C GLN A 84 10.71 7.52 -20.43
N PHE A 85 9.72 7.54 -19.54
CA PHE A 85 8.37 8.02 -19.83
C PHE A 85 8.18 9.52 -19.54
N GLY A 86 9.22 10.23 -19.10
CA GLY A 86 9.15 11.66 -18.76
C GLY A 86 8.24 11.97 -17.57
N ILE A 87 8.13 11.05 -16.61
CA ILE A 87 7.26 11.18 -15.45
C ILE A 87 8.08 11.69 -14.26
N PRO A 88 7.67 12.79 -13.60
CA PRO A 88 8.34 13.25 -12.38
C PRO A 88 8.28 12.19 -11.28
N LEU A 89 9.40 11.97 -10.58
CA LEU A 89 9.47 11.00 -9.47
C LEU A 89 8.49 11.33 -8.34
N GLU A 90 8.15 12.60 -8.15
CA GLU A 90 7.12 13.01 -7.20
C GLU A 90 5.74 12.45 -7.53
N VAL A 91 5.36 12.38 -8.82
CA VAL A 91 4.10 11.78 -9.27
C VAL A 91 4.12 10.29 -8.99
N MET A 92 5.24 9.64 -9.30
CA MET A 92 5.44 8.22 -9.02
C MET A 92 5.25 7.93 -7.52
N HIS A 93 5.89 8.72 -6.64
CA HIS A 93 5.76 8.59 -5.20
C HIS A 93 4.32 8.86 -4.70
N ARG A 94 3.65 9.90 -5.21
CA ARG A 94 2.24 10.22 -4.88
C ARG A 94 1.32 9.05 -5.25
N VAL A 95 1.47 8.50 -6.46
CA VAL A 95 0.65 7.37 -6.93
C VAL A 95 0.90 6.12 -6.09
N ILE A 96 2.16 5.76 -5.84
CA ILE A 96 2.53 4.62 -4.97
C ILE A 96 1.94 4.81 -3.56
N SER A 97 2.06 6.01 -3.01
CA SER A 97 1.53 6.34 -1.68
C SER A 97 0.00 6.22 -1.63
N MET A 98 -0.72 6.71 -2.64
CA MET A 98 -2.18 6.60 -2.69
C MET A 98 -2.65 5.16 -2.90
N ALA A 99 -1.97 4.41 -3.77
CA ALA A 99 -2.31 3.03 -4.09
C ALA A 99 -2.07 2.07 -2.90
N SER A 100 -1.15 2.42 -1.99
CA SER A 100 -0.70 1.57 -0.89
C SER A 100 -1.76 1.07 0.07
N GLY A 101 -2.98 1.60 0.07
CA GLY A 101 -4.02 1.05 0.95
C GLY A 101 -5.34 0.80 0.26
N GLY A 102 -5.28 0.41 -1.01
CA GLY A 102 -6.44 -0.18 -1.68
C GLY A 102 -6.80 -1.57 -1.15
N MET A 103 -5.96 -2.17 -0.32
CA MET A 103 -6.17 -3.47 0.34
C MET A 103 -6.15 -3.37 1.88
N ASP A 104 -6.36 -2.16 2.43
CA ASP A 104 -6.40 -1.92 3.89
C ASP A 104 -7.60 -2.57 4.60
N THR A 105 -8.48 -3.26 3.87
CA THR A 105 -9.66 -3.96 4.38
C THR A 105 -9.39 -5.34 4.93
N LEU A 106 -8.22 -5.91 4.62
CA LEU A 106 -7.96 -7.30 4.97
C LEU A 106 -7.92 -7.49 6.50
N PRO A 107 -8.42 -8.62 7.02
CA PRO A 107 -8.64 -8.80 8.46
C PRO A 107 -7.35 -8.81 9.29
N HIS A 108 -6.20 -9.03 8.66
CA HIS A 108 -4.88 -8.96 9.29
C HIS A 108 -4.27 -7.55 9.28
N ASN A 109 -4.97 -6.54 8.74
CA ASN A 109 -4.50 -5.17 8.75
C ASN A 109 -4.58 -4.57 10.16
N GLY A 110 -3.45 -4.13 10.71
CA GLY A 110 -3.34 -3.62 12.07
C GLY A 110 -4.09 -2.32 12.31
N ALA A 111 -4.32 -1.48 11.27
CA ALA A 111 -5.18 -0.31 11.39
C ALA A 111 -6.64 -0.72 11.61
N VAL A 112 -7.13 -1.74 10.91
CA VAL A 112 -8.47 -2.31 11.13
C VAL A 112 -8.57 -2.94 12.51
N ILE A 113 -7.59 -3.73 12.92
CA ILE A 113 -7.55 -4.35 14.26
C ILE A 113 -7.59 -3.28 15.35
N THR A 114 -6.79 -2.21 15.20
CA THR A 114 -6.73 -1.09 16.15
C THR A 114 -8.05 -0.31 16.18
N LEU A 115 -8.64 -0.03 15.02
CA LEU A 115 -9.93 0.65 14.92
C LEU A 115 -11.03 -0.13 15.64
N LEU A 116 -11.11 -1.45 15.41
CA LEU A 116 -12.10 -2.30 16.06
C LEU A 116 -11.87 -2.40 17.58
N ALA A 117 -10.61 -2.48 18.01
CA ALA A 117 -10.26 -2.49 19.43
C ALA A 117 -10.66 -1.19 20.15
N ILE A 118 -10.48 -0.03 19.52
CA ILE A 118 -10.85 1.28 20.09
C ILE A 118 -12.37 1.49 20.09
N THR A 119 -13.04 1.11 19.01
CA THR A 119 -14.49 1.32 18.84
C THR A 119 -15.35 0.27 19.56
N GLY A 120 -14.76 -0.85 19.97
CA GLY A 120 -15.47 -1.98 20.57
C GLY A 120 -16.37 -2.72 19.58
N LEU A 121 -16.20 -2.50 18.27
CA LEU A 121 -16.97 -3.13 17.21
C LEU A 121 -16.31 -4.43 16.75
N THR A 122 -17.12 -5.34 16.21
CA THR A 122 -16.63 -6.57 15.59
C THR A 122 -16.44 -6.39 14.09
N HIS A 123 -15.56 -7.19 13.49
CA HIS A 123 -15.42 -7.27 12.03
C HIS A 123 -16.78 -7.44 11.34
N LYS A 124 -17.65 -8.31 11.86
CA LYS A 124 -18.98 -8.55 11.27
C LYS A 124 -19.84 -7.28 11.18
N GLN A 125 -19.68 -6.34 12.11
CA GLN A 125 -20.44 -5.09 12.13
C GLN A 125 -19.83 -4.05 11.18
N SER A 126 -18.52 -3.83 11.24
CA SER A 126 -17.87 -2.70 10.55
C SER A 126 -17.30 -3.03 9.17
N TYR A 127 -17.18 -4.31 8.80
CA TYR A 127 -16.44 -4.69 7.58
C TYR A 127 -17.04 -4.14 6.29
N ARG A 128 -18.38 -3.98 6.23
CA ARG A 128 -19.03 -3.38 5.05
C ARG A 128 -18.62 -1.93 4.85
N ASP A 129 -18.56 -1.17 5.93
CA ASP A 129 -18.19 0.25 5.89
C ASP A 129 -16.71 0.42 5.55
N ILE A 130 -15.84 -0.39 6.18
CA ILE A 130 -14.40 -0.42 5.89
C ILE A 130 -14.18 -0.80 4.42
N PHE A 131 -14.90 -1.80 3.91
CA PHE A 131 -14.82 -2.22 2.51
C PHE A 131 -15.26 -1.12 1.54
N ALA A 132 -16.37 -0.44 1.80
CA ALA A 132 -16.83 0.66 0.97
C ALA A 132 -15.79 1.79 0.89
N VAL A 133 -15.21 2.20 2.03
CA VAL A 133 -14.19 3.25 2.09
C VAL A 133 -12.95 2.87 1.29
N THR A 134 -12.48 1.63 1.42
CA THR A 134 -11.29 1.16 0.71
C THR A 134 -11.49 1.05 -0.80
N ILE A 135 -12.69 0.67 -1.27
CA ILE A 135 -13.01 0.70 -2.70
C ILE A 135 -12.97 2.13 -3.23
N ILE A 136 -13.57 3.08 -2.52
CA ILE A 136 -13.54 4.50 -2.91
C ILE A 136 -12.10 5.01 -2.98
N LYS A 137 -11.28 4.70 -1.97
CA LYS A 137 -9.85 5.06 -1.95
C LYS A 137 -9.09 4.45 -3.12
N THR A 138 -9.34 3.17 -3.43
CA THR A 138 -8.68 2.48 -4.55
C THR A 138 -9.04 3.15 -5.87
N ILE A 139 -10.32 3.44 -6.10
CA ILE A 139 -10.78 4.13 -7.30
C ILE A 139 -10.14 5.52 -7.40
N ALA A 140 -10.05 6.26 -6.30
CA ALA A 140 -9.40 7.57 -6.30
C ALA A 140 -7.92 7.51 -6.73
N ALA A 141 -7.18 6.50 -6.28
CA ALA A 141 -5.78 6.31 -6.68
C ALA A 141 -5.65 6.08 -8.20
N PHE A 142 -6.48 5.22 -8.78
CA PHE A 142 -6.49 4.98 -10.24
C PHE A 142 -7.05 6.15 -11.04
N PHE A 143 -8.02 6.89 -10.48
CA PHE A 143 -8.57 8.10 -11.08
C PHE A 143 -7.49 9.16 -11.28
N ILE A 144 -6.64 9.40 -10.27
CA ILE A 144 -5.53 10.36 -10.41
C ILE A 144 -4.52 9.91 -11.46
N ILE A 145 -4.24 8.61 -11.60
CA ILE A 145 -3.42 8.11 -12.70
C ILE A 145 -4.07 8.48 -14.04
N GLY A 146 -5.37 8.27 -14.20
CA GLY A 146 -6.12 8.65 -15.40
C GLY A 146 -6.06 10.15 -15.70
N VAL A 147 -6.27 10.99 -14.68
CA VAL A 147 -6.17 12.45 -14.80
C VAL A 147 -4.77 12.85 -15.23
N TYR A 148 -3.72 12.31 -14.60
CA TYR A 148 -2.33 12.60 -14.96
C TYR A 148 -2.03 12.20 -16.40
N LEU A 149 -2.47 11.01 -16.85
CA LEU A 149 -2.24 10.54 -18.22
C LEU A 149 -2.95 11.39 -19.29
N VAL A 150 -4.08 12.02 -18.95
CA VAL A 150 -4.84 12.87 -19.88
C VAL A 150 -4.38 14.33 -19.86
N THR A 151 -4.01 14.85 -18.69
CA THR A 151 -3.81 16.29 -18.48
C THR A 151 -2.36 16.68 -18.21
N GLY A 152 -1.50 15.73 -17.83
CA GLY A 152 -0.13 16.00 -17.37
C GLY A 152 -0.06 16.81 -16.07
N LEU A 153 -1.17 17.01 -15.36
CA LEU A 153 -1.21 17.79 -14.12
C LEU A 153 -0.65 17.00 -12.93
N VAL A 154 0.27 17.62 -12.21
CA VAL A 154 0.99 17.08 -11.04
C VAL A 154 0.31 17.45 -9.72
#